data_AF-A0A1Z9M470-F1
#
_entry.id   AF-A0A1Z9M470-F1
#
_cell.length_a   1.000
_cell.length_b   1.000
_cell.length_c   1.000
_cell.angle_alpha   90.00
_cell.angle_beta   90.00
_cell.angle_gamma   90.00
#
_symmetry.space_group_name_H-M   'P 1'
#
loop_
_entity.id
_entity.type
_entity.pdbx_description
1 polymer ?
#
loop_
_entity_poly.entity_id
_entity_poly.type
_entity_poly.pdbx_seq_one_letter_code
_entity_poly.pdbx_strand_id
1 'polypeptide(L)'
;MYQKIIYFFLILFLFFSCSKKEPVVVQEFSDKEKAMEIYQEAINNLDDGFYFQAAKQFSEAEIILDKIEFSARASLMSSYCYYLINFYDEAIENLEKFIKKYPVDKNIPYAHYLITISYYERILDEERDITPLLKSKEKIYFFLENYPNTEYALDLKFKLDLINNQLAAKELFIAKYYIETQKWIAAINRLKTIVEIYSETIFIEEALHRLTEIYYKIGLVEEAEATVALLGYNYNSGEWYERSYKILNKNYQIKKKNKNEKKDDGLIKRTIKRILE
;
A
#
# COMPACT_ATOMS: atom_id res chain seq x y z
N MET A 1 65.70 37.65 62.59
CA MET A 1 64.66 36.60 62.53
C MET A 1 63.42 37.01 61.72
N TYR A 2 63.01 38.28 61.74
CA TYR A 2 61.83 38.78 61.00
C TYR A 2 61.94 38.79 59.47
N GLN A 3 63.15 38.90 58.91
CA GLN A 3 63.34 38.96 57.46
C GLN A 3 63.00 37.63 56.76
N LYS A 4 63.27 36.49 57.40
CA LYS A 4 62.89 35.16 56.88
C LYS A 4 61.38 34.89 56.98
N ILE A 5 60.71 35.50 57.97
CA ILE A 5 59.25 35.40 58.14
C ILE A 5 58.51 36.19 57.04
N ILE A 6 59.07 37.33 56.62
CA ILE A 6 58.52 38.14 55.51
C ILE A 6 58.61 37.38 54.19
N TYR A 7 59.74 36.73 53.89
CA TYR A 7 59.86 35.90 52.67
C TYR A 7 58.94 34.67 52.70
N PHE A 8 58.69 34.09 53.88
CA PHE A 8 57.76 32.97 54.03
C PHE A 8 56.30 33.42 53.77
N PHE A 9 55.90 34.60 54.23
CA PHE A 9 54.57 35.16 53.94
C PHE A 9 54.43 35.61 52.47
N LEU A 10 55.49 36.08 51.84
CA LEU A 10 55.49 36.49 50.43
C LEU A 10 55.40 35.29 49.47
N ILE A 11 55.95 34.14 49.86
CA ILE A 11 55.80 32.87 49.12
C ILE A 11 54.41 32.24 49.33
N LEU A 12 53.81 32.40 50.51
CA LEU A 12 52.45 31.89 50.79
C LEU A 12 51.37 32.64 49.99
N PHE A 13 51.62 33.91 49.61
CA PHE A 13 50.70 34.69 48.79
C PHE A 13 50.73 34.33 47.30
N LEU A 14 51.74 33.59 46.84
CA LEU A 14 51.86 33.14 45.43
C LEU A 14 51.04 31.89 45.11
N PHE A 15 50.41 31.25 46.10
CA PHE A 15 49.57 30.06 45.90
C PHE A 15 48.05 30.35 45.87
N PHE A 16 47.62 31.61 46.06
CA PHE A 16 46.24 32.02 45.75
C PHE A 16 46.12 32.40 44.26
N SER A 17 46.44 31.45 43.38
CA SER A 17 46.08 31.57 41.97
C SER A 17 44.59 31.26 41.84
N CYS A 18 43.80 32.30 41.66
CA CYS A 18 42.39 32.19 41.35
C CYS A 18 42.28 31.50 39.98
N SER A 19 41.91 30.23 39.97
CA SER A 19 41.58 29.50 38.74
C SER A 19 40.35 30.14 38.12
N LYS A 20 40.59 31.13 37.26
CA LYS A 20 39.57 31.70 36.39
C LYS A 20 39.21 30.57 35.44
N LYS A 21 38.07 29.90 35.69
CA LYS A 21 37.47 28.97 34.72
C LYS A 21 37.48 29.70 33.39
N GLU A 22 38.27 29.21 32.45
CA GLU A 22 38.15 29.62 31.06
C GLU A 22 36.67 29.47 30.71
N PRO A 23 36.05 30.49 30.07
CA PRO A 23 34.71 30.28 29.55
C PRO A 23 34.82 29.05 28.66
N VAL A 24 34.05 28.01 28.98
CA VAL A 24 33.83 26.91 28.04
C VAL A 24 33.29 27.60 26.81
N VAL A 25 34.12 27.71 25.78
CA VAL A 25 33.67 28.09 24.45
C VAL A 25 32.78 26.93 24.04
N VAL A 26 31.49 27.03 24.37
CA VAL A 26 30.48 26.26 23.67
C VAL A 26 30.63 26.77 22.24
N GLN A 27 31.29 25.99 21.39
CA GLN A 27 31.18 26.20 19.96
C GLN A 27 29.70 26.11 19.68
N GLU A 28 29.06 27.26 19.48
CA GLU A 28 27.78 27.31 18.77
C GLU A 28 28.10 26.73 17.39
N PHE A 29 27.88 25.42 17.25
CA PHE A 29 27.86 24.78 15.94
C PHE A 29 26.97 25.64 15.06
N SER A 30 27.43 25.95 13.85
CA SER A 30 26.56 26.63 12.91
C SER A 30 25.27 25.80 12.78
N ASP A 31 24.11 26.46 12.69
CA ASP A 31 22.80 25.76 12.59
C ASP A 31 22.81 24.65 11.52
N LYS A 32 23.62 24.86 10.48
CA LYS A 32 23.90 23.91 9.40
C LYS A 32 24.61 22.62 9.82
N GLU A 33 25.64 22.70 10.65
CA GLU A 33 26.36 21.51 11.14
C GLU A 33 25.44 20.68 12.03
N LYS A 34 24.68 21.36 12.89
CA LYS A 34 23.67 20.73 13.74
C LYS A 34 22.55 20.07 12.93
N ALA A 35 22.07 20.70 11.86
CA ALA A 35 21.04 20.13 10.99
C ALA A 35 21.50 18.83 10.30
N MET A 36 22.75 18.80 9.82
CA MET A 36 23.31 17.61 9.18
C MET A 36 23.59 16.49 10.19
N GLU A 37 23.97 16.83 11.41
CA GLU A 37 24.11 15.86 12.51
C GLU A 37 22.76 15.21 12.85
N ILE A 38 21.69 16.01 13.02
CA ILE A 38 20.33 15.50 13.27
C ILE A 38 19.86 14.62 12.10
N TYR A 39 20.12 15.04 10.86
CA TYR A 39 19.77 14.26 9.67
C TYR A 39 20.52 12.91 9.64
N GLN A 40 21.80 12.89 10.01
CA GLN A 40 22.58 11.66 10.08
C GLN A 40 22.12 10.75 11.22
N GLU A 41 21.76 11.31 12.37
CA GLU A 41 21.18 10.56 13.48
C GLU A 41 19.83 9.93 13.08
N ALA A 42 19.00 10.66 12.32
CA ALA A 42 17.75 10.14 11.78
C ALA A 42 17.98 8.94 10.85
N ILE A 43 19.04 8.96 10.03
CA ILE A 43 19.43 7.81 9.19
C ILE A 43 19.83 6.62 10.07
N ASN A 44 20.66 6.84 11.09
CA ASN A 44 21.07 5.74 11.98
C ASN A 44 19.85 5.13 12.69
N ASN A 45 18.93 5.96 13.19
CA ASN A 45 17.69 5.49 13.81
C ASN A 45 16.77 4.76 12.82
N LEU A 46 16.73 5.18 11.55
CA LEU A 46 16.01 4.47 10.49
C LEU A 46 16.62 3.07 10.28
N ASP A 47 17.94 2.98 10.15
CA ASP A 47 18.67 1.74 9.91
C ASP A 47 18.56 0.77 11.10
N ASP A 48 18.52 1.30 12.32
CA ASP A 48 18.33 0.54 13.57
C ASP A 48 16.85 0.15 13.83
N GLY A 49 15.91 0.61 12.99
CA GLY A 49 14.49 0.32 13.11
C GLY A 49 13.71 1.19 14.10
N PHE A 50 14.34 2.23 14.66
CA PHE A 50 13.70 3.26 15.49
C PHE A 50 12.96 4.30 14.64
N TYR A 51 11.99 3.83 13.85
CA TYR A 51 11.30 4.63 12.83
C TYR A 51 10.57 5.85 13.40
N PHE A 52 9.96 5.76 14.58
CA PHE A 52 9.25 6.90 15.16
C PHE A 52 10.21 8.04 15.56
N GLN A 53 11.38 7.68 16.10
CA GLN A 53 12.45 8.63 16.44
C GLN A 53 13.04 9.24 15.17
N ALA A 54 13.36 8.39 14.19
CA ALA A 54 13.85 8.82 12.88
C ALA A 54 12.87 9.82 12.21
N ALA A 55 11.56 9.53 12.24
CA ALA A 55 10.54 10.41 11.68
C ALA A 55 10.59 11.82 12.28
N LYS A 56 10.72 11.92 13.61
CA LYS A 56 10.82 13.20 14.32
C LYS A 56 12.10 13.95 13.96
N GLN A 57 13.23 13.26 13.94
CA GLN A 57 14.52 13.87 13.63
C GLN A 57 14.59 14.33 12.17
N PHE A 58 14.02 13.56 11.23
CA PHE A 58 13.87 14.03 9.85
C PHE A 58 12.99 15.29 9.74
N SER A 59 11.88 15.35 10.49
CA SER A 59 11.04 16.56 10.55
C SER A 59 11.77 17.76 11.16
N GLU A 60 12.59 17.53 12.20
CA GLU A 60 13.42 18.58 12.81
C GLU A 60 14.50 19.07 11.83
N ALA A 61 15.20 18.14 11.17
CA ALA A 61 16.20 18.46 10.16
C ALA A 61 15.60 19.26 9.00
N GLU A 62 14.39 18.91 8.53
CA GLU A 62 13.70 19.65 7.46
C GLU A 62 13.63 21.17 7.74
N ILE A 63 13.39 21.56 8.99
CA ILE A 63 13.19 22.96 9.38
C ILE A 63 14.52 23.75 9.33
N ILE A 64 15.63 23.10 9.68
CA ILE A 64 16.93 23.76 9.89
C ILE A 64 17.80 23.68 8.62
N LEU A 65 17.58 22.69 7.75
CA LEU A 65 18.37 22.50 6.53
C LEU A 65 18.21 23.67 5.55
N ASP A 66 19.33 24.32 5.20
CA ASP A 66 19.37 25.47 4.28
C ASP A 66 19.04 25.11 2.81
N LYS A 67 19.42 23.89 2.40
CA LYS A 67 19.24 23.44 1.01
C LYS A 67 17.89 22.77 0.85
N ILE A 68 17.04 23.37 -0.01
CA ILE A 68 15.70 22.88 -0.35
C ILE A 68 15.70 21.39 -0.71
N GLU A 69 16.68 20.90 -1.47
CA GLU A 69 16.79 19.49 -1.85
C GLU A 69 16.96 18.55 -0.64
N PHE A 70 17.67 18.98 0.40
CA PHE A 70 17.83 18.21 1.63
C PHE A 70 16.60 18.32 2.53
N SER A 71 15.99 19.50 2.65
CA SER A 71 14.73 19.68 3.38
C SER A 71 13.61 18.83 2.79
N ALA A 72 13.48 18.84 1.46
CA ALA A 72 12.52 18.01 0.72
C ALA A 72 12.77 16.51 0.99
N ARG A 73 14.01 16.06 0.91
CA ARG A 73 14.38 14.67 1.23
C ARG A 73 14.05 14.31 2.68
N ALA A 74 14.37 15.17 3.64
CA ALA A 74 14.06 14.94 5.04
C ALA A 74 12.55 14.81 5.28
N SER A 75 11.75 15.70 4.69
CA SER A 75 10.28 15.64 4.75
C SER A 75 9.70 14.32 4.23
N LEU A 76 10.21 13.87 3.07
CA LEU A 76 9.81 12.59 2.47
C LEU A 76 10.23 11.39 3.33
N MET A 77 11.46 11.41 3.87
CA MET A 77 11.96 10.36 4.76
C MET A 77 11.18 10.28 6.07
N SER A 78 10.79 11.43 6.64
CA SER A 78 9.91 11.48 7.81
C SER A 78 8.59 10.77 7.54
N SER A 79 7.97 11.06 6.38
CA SER A 79 6.73 10.41 5.96
C SER A 79 6.89 8.91 5.74
N TYR A 80 8.01 8.49 5.14
CA TYR A 80 8.33 7.09 4.94
C TYR A 80 8.50 6.33 6.26
N CYS A 81 9.13 6.95 7.26
CA CYS A 81 9.24 6.37 8.60
C CYS A 81 7.87 6.14 9.25
N TYR A 82 6.92 7.09 9.12
CA TYR A 82 5.55 6.89 9.59
C TYR A 82 4.84 5.75 8.86
N TYR A 83 5.02 5.66 7.54
CA TYR A 83 4.50 4.54 6.75
C TYR A 83 5.01 3.19 7.26
N LEU A 84 6.31 3.05 7.57
CA LEU A 84 6.92 1.81 8.04
C LEU A 84 6.34 1.28 9.37
N ILE A 85 5.75 2.16 10.19
CA ILE A 85 5.10 1.80 11.45
C ILE A 85 3.57 1.80 11.36
N ASN A 86 3.01 1.78 10.14
CA ASN A 86 1.57 1.82 9.86
C ASN A 86 0.86 3.08 10.35
N PHE A 87 1.58 4.17 10.60
CA PHE A 87 1.02 5.48 10.96
C PHE A 87 0.61 6.19 9.66
N TYR A 88 -0.38 5.59 8.99
CA TYR A 88 -0.76 5.98 7.62
C TYR A 88 -1.38 7.37 7.56
N ASP A 89 -2.12 7.78 8.57
CA ASP A 89 -2.74 9.11 8.58
C ASP A 89 -1.66 10.20 8.69
N GLU A 90 -0.68 10.04 9.57
CA GLU A 90 0.48 10.92 9.69
C GLU A 90 1.36 10.91 8.42
N ALA A 91 1.58 9.73 7.83
CA ALA A 91 2.31 9.60 6.59
C ALA A 91 1.62 10.36 5.45
N ILE A 92 0.31 10.18 5.27
CA ILE A 92 -0.46 10.86 4.23
C ILE A 92 -0.44 12.37 4.44
N GLU A 93 -0.69 12.85 5.67
CA GLU A 93 -0.69 14.28 5.98
C GLU A 93 0.68 14.91 5.67
N ASN A 94 1.77 14.25 6.04
CA ASN A 94 3.12 14.75 5.77
C ASN A 94 3.46 14.71 4.28
N LEU A 95 3.03 13.68 3.53
CA LEU A 95 3.23 13.60 2.09
C LEU A 95 2.47 14.69 1.33
N GLU A 96 1.23 14.99 1.74
CA GLU A 96 0.45 16.08 1.14
C GLU A 96 1.11 17.45 1.41
N LYS A 97 1.67 17.66 2.61
CA LYS A 97 2.49 18.84 2.92
C LYS A 97 3.76 18.89 2.07
N PHE A 98 4.46 17.77 1.92
CA PHE A 98 5.65 17.66 1.07
C PHE A 98 5.34 18.07 -0.38
N ILE A 99 4.28 17.53 -0.96
CA ILE A 99 3.84 17.85 -2.34
C ILE A 99 3.55 19.35 -2.48
N LYS A 100 2.87 19.94 -1.49
CA LYS A 100 2.54 21.37 -1.50
C LYS A 100 3.77 22.26 -1.31
N LYS A 101 4.71 21.87 -0.46
CA LYS A 101 5.88 22.67 -0.08
C LYS A 101 7.01 22.55 -1.11
N TYR A 102 7.17 21.40 -1.74
CA TYR A 102 8.27 21.09 -2.68
C TYR A 102 7.76 20.60 -4.04
N PRO A 103 6.91 21.36 -4.76
CA PRO A 103 6.19 20.88 -5.95
C PRO A 103 7.08 20.53 -7.15
N VAL A 104 8.33 20.97 -7.16
CA VAL A 104 9.31 20.70 -8.23
C VAL A 104 10.28 19.57 -7.87
N ASP A 105 10.10 18.91 -6.72
CA ASP A 105 10.96 17.82 -6.31
C ASP A 105 10.79 16.60 -7.24
N LYS A 106 11.89 15.95 -7.57
CA LYS A 106 11.89 14.77 -8.46
C LYS A 106 11.11 13.58 -7.90
N ASN A 107 10.91 13.53 -6.58
CA ASN A 107 10.25 12.43 -5.87
C ASN A 107 8.74 12.67 -5.68
N ILE A 108 8.16 13.71 -6.29
CA ILE A 108 6.71 13.94 -6.28
C ILE A 108 5.91 12.70 -6.72
N PRO A 109 6.30 11.97 -7.80
CA PRO A 109 5.64 10.71 -8.13
C PRO A 109 5.71 9.71 -6.96
N TYR A 110 6.88 9.52 -6.35
CA TYR A 110 7.01 8.59 -5.22
C TYR A 110 6.14 9.00 -4.02
N ALA A 111 5.98 10.29 -3.74
CA ALA A 111 5.08 10.77 -2.69
C ALA A 111 3.61 10.41 -2.98
N HIS A 112 3.13 10.62 -4.21
CA HIS A 112 1.78 10.19 -4.62
C HIS A 112 1.62 8.67 -4.58
N TYR A 113 2.67 7.92 -4.94
CA TYR A 113 2.69 6.47 -4.80
C TYR A 113 2.53 6.06 -3.33
N LEU A 114 3.31 6.63 -2.42
CA LEU A 114 3.27 6.27 -1.01
C LEU A 114 1.95 6.65 -0.32
N ILE A 115 1.31 7.76 -0.72
CA ILE A 115 -0.07 8.08 -0.31
C ILE A 115 -1.02 6.96 -0.77
N THR A 116 -0.90 6.54 -2.03
CA THR A 116 -1.74 5.50 -2.62
C THR A 116 -1.58 4.18 -1.88
N ILE A 117 -0.34 3.76 -1.63
CA ILE A 117 -0.03 2.54 -0.87
C ILE A 117 -0.54 2.65 0.58
N SER A 118 -0.42 3.81 1.22
CA SER A 118 -0.96 4.00 2.58
C SER A 118 -2.48 3.79 2.68
N TYR A 119 -3.24 4.11 1.63
CA TYR A 119 -4.66 3.72 1.56
C TYR A 119 -4.84 2.24 1.24
N TYR A 120 -4.01 1.69 0.36
CA TYR A 120 -4.07 0.30 -0.08
C TYR A 120 -3.83 -0.68 1.08
N GLU A 121 -2.84 -0.42 1.93
CA GLU A 121 -2.52 -1.28 3.08
C GLU A 121 -3.61 -1.29 4.16
N ARG A 122 -4.61 -0.40 4.07
CA ARG A 122 -5.78 -0.36 4.95
C ARG A 122 -6.96 -1.19 4.41
N ILE A 123 -6.82 -1.79 3.22
CA ILE A 123 -7.83 -2.68 2.65
C ILE A 123 -7.93 -3.94 3.50
N LEU A 124 -9.15 -4.30 3.87
CA LEU A 124 -9.48 -5.51 4.61
C LEU A 124 -10.30 -6.48 3.74
N ASP A 125 -10.78 -7.56 4.35
CA ASP A 125 -11.64 -8.55 3.70
C ASP A 125 -12.96 -7.96 3.17
N GLU A 126 -13.66 -8.73 2.34
CA GLU A 126 -14.86 -8.32 1.62
C GLU A 126 -16.05 -7.99 2.54
N GLU A 127 -16.01 -8.40 3.81
CA GLU A 127 -17.05 -8.12 4.79
C GLU A 127 -16.90 -6.72 5.39
N ARG A 128 -15.69 -6.15 5.37
CA ARG A 128 -15.35 -4.86 6.00
C ARG A 128 -15.69 -3.63 5.14
N ASP A 129 -15.41 -2.46 5.70
CA ASP A 129 -15.65 -1.15 5.07
C ASP A 129 -14.92 -0.99 3.73
N ILE A 130 -15.58 -0.35 2.76
CA ILE A 130 -15.07 -0.18 1.39
C ILE A 130 -14.30 1.13 1.20
N THR A 131 -14.29 2.03 2.18
CA THR A 131 -13.66 3.34 2.03
C THR A 131 -12.19 3.24 1.63
N PRO A 132 -11.36 2.34 2.20
CA PRO A 132 -9.98 2.15 1.75
C PRO A 132 -9.88 1.70 0.29
N LEU A 133 -10.78 0.82 -0.18
CA LEU A 133 -10.81 0.37 -1.58
C LEU A 133 -11.10 1.53 -2.52
N LEU A 134 -12.15 2.31 -2.22
CA LEU A 134 -12.56 3.44 -3.06
C LEU A 134 -11.50 4.54 -3.08
N LYS A 135 -10.89 4.85 -1.92
CA LYS A 135 -9.82 5.84 -1.83
C LYS A 135 -8.55 5.39 -2.54
N SER A 136 -8.16 4.12 -2.40
CA SER A 136 -7.02 3.56 -3.14
C SER A 136 -7.27 3.64 -4.65
N LYS A 137 -8.46 3.25 -5.12
CA LYS A 137 -8.83 3.32 -6.54
C LYS A 137 -8.79 4.75 -7.09
N GLU A 138 -9.33 5.72 -6.34
CA GLU A 138 -9.27 7.16 -6.67
C GLU A 138 -7.81 7.62 -6.84
N LYS A 139 -6.94 7.30 -5.87
CA LYS A 139 -5.53 7.71 -5.88
C LYS A 139 -4.72 7.00 -6.97
N ILE A 140 -5.01 5.74 -7.27
CA ILE A 140 -4.40 5.02 -8.40
C ILE A 140 -4.76 5.68 -9.72
N TYR A 141 -6.04 6.00 -9.97
CA TYR A 141 -6.42 6.66 -11.22
C TYR A 141 -5.71 8.00 -11.38
N PHE A 142 -5.68 8.82 -10.33
CA PHE A 142 -4.91 10.05 -10.32
C PHE A 142 -3.44 9.80 -10.66
N PHE A 143 -2.82 8.80 -10.05
CA PHE A 143 -1.42 8.47 -10.31
C PHE A 143 -1.18 8.04 -11.76
N LEU A 144 -2.01 7.13 -12.29
CA LEU A 144 -1.84 6.59 -13.65
C LEU A 144 -2.07 7.66 -14.73
N GLU A 145 -2.92 8.64 -14.46
CA GLU A 145 -3.14 9.78 -15.35
C GLU A 145 -1.94 10.75 -15.35
N ASN A 146 -1.37 11.04 -14.18
CA ASN A 146 -0.32 12.06 -14.04
C ASN A 146 1.11 11.52 -14.19
N TYR A 147 1.36 10.25 -13.83
CA TYR A 147 2.69 9.63 -13.78
C TYR A 147 2.77 8.26 -14.47
N PRO A 148 2.25 8.09 -15.71
CA PRO A 148 2.11 6.79 -16.38
C PRO A 148 3.43 6.07 -16.68
N ASN A 149 4.54 6.82 -16.82
CA ASN A 149 5.83 6.33 -17.30
C ASN A 149 6.82 6.04 -16.15
N THR A 150 6.32 5.63 -14.98
CA THR A 150 7.14 5.31 -13.81
C THR A 150 7.04 3.81 -13.47
N GLU A 151 8.03 3.27 -12.77
CA GLU A 151 7.99 1.89 -12.27
C GLU A 151 6.79 1.66 -11.31
N TYR A 152 6.43 2.70 -10.55
CA TYR A 152 5.27 2.71 -9.66
C TYR A 152 3.94 2.55 -10.40
N ALA A 153 3.85 3.05 -11.64
CA ALA A 153 2.62 2.93 -12.44
C ALA A 153 2.30 1.46 -12.76
N LEU A 154 3.33 0.61 -12.95
CA LEU A 154 3.12 -0.81 -13.20
C LEU A 154 2.59 -1.52 -11.95
N ASP A 155 3.18 -1.26 -10.79
CA ASP A 155 2.70 -1.81 -9.51
C ASP A 155 1.26 -1.36 -9.21
N LEU A 156 0.95 -0.08 -9.40
CA LEU A 156 -0.40 0.44 -9.16
C LEU A 156 -1.45 -0.11 -10.13
N LYS A 157 -1.09 -0.43 -11.39
CA LYS A 157 -2.00 -1.14 -12.30
C LYS A 157 -2.37 -2.52 -11.76
N PHE A 158 -1.37 -3.29 -11.30
CA PHE A 158 -1.62 -4.59 -10.70
C PHE A 158 -2.48 -4.47 -9.42
N LYS A 159 -2.20 -3.49 -8.57
CA LYS A 159 -3.02 -3.23 -7.37
C LYS A 159 -4.44 -2.76 -7.70
N LEU A 160 -4.65 -2.05 -8.81
CA LEU A 160 -5.99 -1.68 -9.30
C LEU A 160 -6.82 -2.92 -9.63
N ASP A 161 -6.21 -3.90 -10.30
CA ASP A 161 -6.87 -5.17 -10.61
C ASP A 161 -7.25 -5.92 -9.34
N LEU A 162 -6.36 -5.93 -8.33
CA LEU A 162 -6.66 -6.52 -7.02
C LEU A 162 -7.81 -5.81 -6.31
N ILE A 163 -7.85 -4.47 -6.33
CA ILE A 163 -8.96 -3.68 -5.78
C ILE A 163 -10.27 -4.00 -6.49
N ASN A 164 -10.27 -4.09 -7.82
CA ASN A 164 -11.46 -4.43 -8.60
C ASN A 164 -11.95 -5.85 -8.26
N ASN A 165 -11.04 -6.82 -8.11
CA ASN A 165 -11.38 -8.16 -7.64
C ASN A 165 -12.01 -8.11 -6.24
N GLN A 166 -11.46 -7.34 -5.30
CA GLN A 166 -12.00 -7.24 -3.95
C GLN A 166 -13.40 -6.58 -3.91
N LEU A 167 -13.62 -5.56 -4.74
CA LEU A 167 -14.93 -4.93 -4.90
C LEU A 167 -15.96 -5.91 -5.49
N ALA A 168 -15.57 -6.69 -6.49
CA ALA A 168 -16.42 -7.73 -7.06
C ALA A 168 -16.70 -8.86 -6.06
N ALA A 169 -15.71 -9.25 -5.25
CA ALA A 169 -15.88 -10.23 -4.17
C ALA A 169 -16.96 -9.78 -3.17
N LYS A 170 -16.94 -8.49 -2.79
CA LYS A 170 -17.96 -7.92 -1.90
C LYS A 170 -19.36 -7.92 -2.51
N GLU A 171 -19.50 -7.52 -3.78
CA GLU A 171 -20.80 -7.58 -4.47
C GLU A 171 -21.33 -9.02 -4.51
N LEU A 172 -20.45 -9.99 -4.75
CA LEU A 172 -20.81 -11.41 -4.78
C LEU A 172 -21.18 -11.93 -3.39
N PHE A 173 -20.45 -11.53 -2.35
CA PHE A 173 -20.77 -11.87 -0.95
C PHE A 173 -22.18 -11.41 -0.59
N ILE A 174 -22.53 -10.16 -0.90
CA ILE A 174 -23.88 -9.62 -0.66
C ILE A 174 -24.92 -10.33 -1.53
N ALA A 175 -24.59 -10.64 -2.79
CA ALA A 175 -25.49 -11.38 -3.68
C ALA A 175 -25.81 -12.77 -3.12
N LYS A 176 -24.81 -13.51 -2.60
CA LYS A 176 -24.99 -14.83 -1.98
C LYS A 176 -25.98 -14.77 -0.81
N TYR A 177 -25.83 -13.79 0.08
CA TYR A 177 -26.78 -13.57 1.17
C TYR A 177 -28.21 -13.29 0.66
N TYR A 178 -28.37 -12.50 -0.41
CA TYR A 178 -29.69 -12.26 -1.01
C TYR A 178 -30.28 -13.49 -1.70
N ILE A 179 -29.45 -14.34 -2.30
CA ILE A 179 -29.88 -15.63 -2.88
C ILE A 179 -30.39 -16.56 -1.77
N GLU A 180 -29.65 -16.68 -0.67
CA GLU A 180 -30.01 -17.51 0.49
C GLU A 180 -31.33 -17.06 1.12
N THR A 181 -31.52 -15.74 1.23
CA THR A 181 -32.75 -15.12 1.75
C THR A 181 -33.85 -14.92 0.69
N GLN A 182 -33.66 -15.46 -0.52
CA GLN A 182 -34.62 -15.42 -1.63
C GLN A 182 -35.04 -14.01 -2.09
N LYS A 183 -34.19 -13.02 -1.88
CA LYS A 183 -34.36 -11.63 -2.34
C LYS A 183 -33.85 -11.48 -3.78
N TRP A 184 -34.56 -12.09 -4.73
CA TRP A 184 -34.10 -12.26 -6.12
C TRP A 184 -33.72 -10.96 -6.82
N ILE A 185 -34.55 -9.93 -6.75
CA ILE A 185 -34.28 -8.64 -7.41
C ILE A 185 -33.00 -7.99 -6.86
N ALA A 186 -32.82 -8.04 -5.53
CA ALA A 186 -31.63 -7.48 -4.89
C ALA A 186 -30.37 -8.26 -5.28
N ALA A 187 -30.44 -9.60 -5.31
CA ALA A 187 -29.36 -10.46 -5.77
C ALA A 187 -28.99 -10.17 -7.24
N ILE A 188 -29.98 -10.07 -8.13
CA ILE A 188 -29.78 -9.75 -9.55
C ILE A 188 -29.03 -8.43 -9.68
N ASN A 189 -29.48 -7.36 -9.00
CA ASN A 189 -28.82 -6.06 -9.07
C ASN A 189 -27.35 -6.12 -8.67
N ARG A 190 -27.01 -6.87 -7.61
CA ARG A 190 -25.62 -7.07 -7.16
C ARG A 190 -24.79 -7.82 -8.18
N LEU A 191 -25.32 -8.90 -8.76
CA LEU A 191 -24.61 -9.68 -9.78
C LEU A 191 -24.45 -8.88 -11.08
N LYS A 192 -25.45 -8.08 -11.47
CA LYS A 192 -25.34 -7.18 -12.63
C LYS A 192 -24.24 -6.15 -12.44
N THR A 193 -24.03 -5.61 -11.23
CA THR A 193 -22.88 -4.74 -10.93
C THR A 193 -21.57 -5.43 -11.29
N ILE A 194 -21.40 -6.72 -10.97
CA ILE A 194 -20.19 -7.47 -11.33
C ILE A 194 -20.06 -7.59 -12.85
N VAL A 195 -21.14 -7.92 -13.56
CA VAL A 195 -21.13 -8.06 -15.02
C VAL A 195 -20.87 -6.74 -15.75
N GLU A 196 -21.41 -5.63 -15.24
CA GLU A 196 -21.36 -4.33 -15.91
C GLU A 196 -20.09 -3.55 -15.58
N ILE A 197 -19.59 -3.65 -14.35
CA ILE A 197 -18.47 -2.81 -13.85
C ILE A 197 -17.20 -3.63 -13.62
N TYR A 198 -17.31 -4.91 -13.25
CA TYR A 198 -16.19 -5.75 -12.84
C TYR A 198 -16.03 -7.01 -13.71
N SER A 199 -16.31 -6.87 -15.01
CA SER A 199 -16.31 -7.98 -15.99
C SER A 199 -14.94 -8.62 -16.21
N GLU A 200 -13.86 -7.90 -15.91
CA GLU A 200 -12.47 -8.38 -16.01
C GLU A 200 -12.01 -9.14 -14.76
N THR A 201 -12.84 -9.21 -13.71
CA THR A 201 -12.47 -9.89 -12.45
C THR A 201 -12.70 -11.39 -12.52
N ILE A 202 -12.05 -12.14 -11.62
CA ILE A 202 -12.23 -13.61 -11.54
C ILE A 202 -13.66 -14.03 -11.16
N PHE A 203 -14.49 -13.09 -10.69
CA PHE A 203 -15.85 -13.35 -10.21
C PHE A 203 -16.91 -13.29 -11.32
N ILE A 204 -16.55 -12.86 -12.52
CA ILE A 204 -17.49 -12.71 -13.64
C ILE A 204 -18.20 -14.03 -14.00
N GLU A 205 -17.47 -15.14 -14.04
CA GLU A 205 -18.03 -16.44 -14.39
C GLU A 205 -19.04 -16.92 -13.33
N GLU A 206 -18.70 -16.79 -12.03
CA GLU A 206 -19.63 -17.14 -10.95
C GLU A 206 -20.85 -16.21 -11.00
N ALA A 207 -20.66 -14.91 -11.24
CA ALA A 207 -21.77 -13.95 -11.26
C ALA A 207 -22.79 -14.28 -12.37
N LEU A 208 -22.31 -14.58 -13.58
CA LEU A 208 -23.17 -15.01 -14.69
C LEU A 208 -23.86 -16.35 -14.39
N HIS A 209 -23.17 -17.29 -13.75
CA HIS A 209 -23.79 -18.56 -13.33
C HIS A 209 -24.93 -18.32 -12.33
N ARG A 210 -24.70 -17.48 -11.31
CA ARG A 210 -25.74 -17.14 -10.32
C ARG A 210 -26.91 -16.40 -10.95
N LEU A 211 -26.66 -15.49 -11.90
CA LEU A 211 -27.74 -14.84 -12.66
C LEU A 211 -28.58 -15.87 -13.41
N THR A 212 -27.94 -16.84 -14.07
CA THR A 212 -28.63 -17.95 -14.74
C THR A 212 -29.52 -18.73 -13.77
N GLU A 213 -28.99 -19.10 -12.59
CA GLU A 213 -29.75 -19.81 -11.56
C GLU A 213 -30.99 -19.03 -11.11
N ILE A 214 -30.82 -17.73 -10.84
CA ILE A 214 -31.93 -16.88 -10.37
C ILE A 214 -32.97 -16.70 -11.48
N TYR A 215 -32.56 -16.31 -12.69
CA TYR A 215 -33.46 -16.09 -13.82
C TYR A 215 -34.30 -17.33 -14.13
N TYR A 216 -33.66 -18.50 -14.19
CA TYR A 216 -34.37 -19.76 -14.39
C TYR A 216 -35.36 -20.04 -13.26
N LYS A 217 -34.97 -19.80 -12.00
CA LYS A 217 -35.82 -20.06 -10.83
C LYS A 217 -37.05 -19.16 -10.75
N ILE A 218 -36.97 -17.92 -11.24
CA ILE A 218 -38.10 -16.97 -11.26
C ILE A 218 -38.89 -17.01 -12.57
N GLY A 219 -38.57 -17.92 -13.48
CA GLY A 219 -39.31 -18.12 -14.74
C GLY A 219 -38.88 -17.23 -15.91
N LEU A 220 -37.79 -16.47 -15.76
CA LEU A 220 -37.17 -15.65 -16.80
C LEU A 220 -36.21 -16.50 -17.63
N VAL A 221 -36.78 -17.40 -18.45
CA VAL A 221 -35.99 -18.41 -19.18
C VAL A 221 -35.14 -17.79 -20.29
N GLU A 222 -35.67 -16.79 -20.99
CA GLU A 222 -34.94 -16.11 -22.08
C GLU A 222 -33.68 -15.43 -21.55
N GLU A 223 -33.76 -14.78 -20.40
CA GLU A 223 -32.64 -14.13 -19.72
C GLU A 223 -31.62 -15.14 -19.19
N ALA A 224 -32.09 -16.30 -18.71
CA ALA A 224 -31.21 -17.40 -18.31
C ALA A 224 -30.43 -17.95 -19.53
N GLU A 225 -31.11 -18.18 -20.66
CA GLU A 225 -30.48 -18.60 -21.91
C GLU A 225 -29.46 -17.60 -22.42
N ALA A 226 -29.79 -16.30 -22.39
CA ALA A 226 -28.87 -15.23 -22.78
C ALA A 226 -27.62 -15.20 -21.90
N THR A 227 -27.77 -15.41 -20.58
CA THR A 227 -26.65 -15.43 -19.64
C THR A 227 -25.74 -16.63 -19.87
N VAL A 228 -26.30 -17.81 -20.18
CA VAL A 228 -25.52 -19.00 -20.56
C VAL A 228 -24.80 -18.82 -21.88
N ALA A 229 -25.45 -18.20 -22.87
CA ALA A 229 -24.83 -17.89 -24.15
C ALA A 229 -23.62 -16.97 -23.97
N LEU A 230 -23.73 -15.95 -23.10
CA LEU A 230 -22.60 -15.06 -22.79
C LEU A 230 -21.45 -15.80 -22.09
N LEU A 231 -21.76 -16.68 -21.12
CA LEU A 231 -20.78 -17.57 -20.50
C LEU A 231 -20.10 -18.47 -21.53
N GLY A 232 -20.86 -19.08 -22.44
CA GLY A 232 -20.33 -19.96 -23.47
C GLY A 232 -19.45 -19.24 -24.49
N TYR A 233 -19.80 -18.00 -24.85
CA TYR A 233 -19.02 -17.20 -25.79
C TYR A 233 -17.66 -16.81 -25.22
N ASN A 234 -17.61 -16.40 -23.95
CA ASN A 234 -16.38 -15.90 -23.32
C ASN A 234 -15.57 -16.97 -22.54
N TYR A 235 -16.24 -18.01 -22.02
CA TYR A 235 -15.70 -18.95 -21.02
C TYR A 235 -16.12 -20.42 -21.29
N ASN A 236 -16.15 -20.83 -22.56
CA ASN A 236 -16.70 -22.12 -23.03
C ASN A 236 -16.14 -23.39 -22.33
N SER A 237 -14.94 -23.32 -21.76
CA SER A 237 -14.30 -24.43 -21.03
C SER A 237 -14.30 -24.25 -19.50
N GLY A 238 -14.96 -23.21 -18.99
CA GLY A 238 -15.04 -22.90 -17.57
C GLY A 238 -15.98 -23.86 -16.84
N GLU A 239 -15.66 -24.15 -15.59
CA GLU A 239 -16.52 -24.98 -14.72
C GLU A 239 -17.91 -24.33 -14.55
N TRP A 240 -17.97 -23.01 -14.52
CA TRP A 240 -19.22 -22.27 -14.39
C TRP A 240 -20.11 -22.40 -15.62
N TYR A 241 -19.54 -22.40 -16.83
CA TYR A 241 -20.31 -22.64 -18.05
C TYR A 241 -20.96 -24.03 -18.04
N GLU A 242 -20.20 -25.09 -17.71
CA GLU A 242 -20.74 -26.45 -17.65
C GLU A 242 -21.89 -26.59 -16.65
N ARG A 243 -21.75 -25.93 -15.48
CA ARG A 243 -22.79 -25.88 -14.45
C ARG A 243 -24.03 -25.13 -14.95
N SER A 244 -23.86 -23.97 -15.59
CA SER A 244 -24.98 -23.18 -16.12
C SER A 244 -25.69 -23.88 -17.27
N TYR A 245 -24.95 -24.52 -18.19
CA TYR A 245 -25.52 -25.28 -19.30
C TYR A 245 -26.41 -26.45 -18.81
N LYS A 246 -26.01 -27.11 -17.72
CA LYS A 246 -26.79 -28.18 -17.09
C LYS A 246 -28.14 -27.70 -16.53
N ILE A 247 -28.26 -26.43 -16.12
CA ILE A 247 -29.53 -25.86 -15.63
C ILE A 247 -30.56 -25.88 -16.76
N LEU A 248 -30.15 -25.49 -17.97
CA LEU A 248 -31.02 -25.42 -19.14
C LEU A 248 -31.21 -26.80 -19.80
N ASN A 249 -30.15 -27.62 -19.84
CA ASN A 249 -30.16 -28.96 -20.42
C ASN A 249 -29.96 -30.04 -19.33
N LYS A 250 -31.05 -30.47 -18.71
CA LYS A 250 -31.04 -31.44 -17.59
C LYS A 250 -30.41 -32.80 -17.95
N ASN A 251 -30.37 -33.14 -19.24
CA ASN A 251 -29.79 -34.39 -19.73
C ASN A 251 -28.26 -34.31 -19.92
N TYR A 252 -27.67 -33.11 -19.79
CA TYR A 252 -26.23 -32.92 -19.92
C TYR A 252 -25.47 -33.53 -18.73
N GLN A 253 -24.49 -34.38 -19.04
CA GLN A 253 -23.60 -34.97 -18.06
C GLN A 253 -22.25 -34.26 -18.07
N ILE A 254 -21.91 -33.63 -16.94
CA ILE A 254 -20.61 -33.01 -16.72
C ILE A 254 -19.53 -34.11 -16.72
N LYS A 255 -18.60 -34.04 -17.68
CA LYS A 255 -17.48 -34.99 -17.74
C LYS A 255 -16.56 -34.73 -16.55
N LYS A 256 -16.47 -35.67 -15.60
CA LYS A 256 -15.48 -35.60 -14.53
C LYS A 256 -14.07 -35.64 -15.16
N LYS A 257 -13.28 -34.57 -15.03
CA LYS A 257 -11.85 -34.61 -15.36
C LYS A 257 -11.19 -35.73 -14.55
N ASN A 258 -10.56 -36.68 -15.24
CA ASN A 258 -9.73 -37.68 -14.59
C ASN A 258 -8.57 -36.96 -13.89
N LYS A 259 -8.50 -37.03 -12.55
CA LYS A 259 -7.40 -36.50 -11.73
C LYS A 259 -6.00 -37.09 -12.06
N ASN A 260 -5.91 -37.96 -13.07
CA ASN A 260 -4.69 -38.59 -13.55
C ASN A 260 -3.98 -37.81 -14.67
N GLU A 261 -4.38 -36.58 -14.96
CA GLU A 261 -3.52 -35.66 -15.73
C GLU A 261 -2.23 -35.42 -14.93
N LYS A 262 -1.09 -35.79 -15.53
CA LYS A 262 0.25 -35.58 -14.95
C LYS A 262 0.31 -34.18 -14.36
N LYS A 263 0.54 -34.08 -13.04
CA LYS A 263 0.87 -32.80 -12.38
C LYS A 263 1.93 -32.12 -13.25
N ASP A 264 1.57 -30.98 -13.84
CA ASP A 264 2.54 -30.11 -14.50
C ASP A 264 3.65 -29.86 -13.47
N ASP A 265 4.87 -30.30 -13.80
CA ASP A 265 6.01 -30.08 -12.91
C ASP A 265 6.11 -28.56 -12.78
N GLY A 266 5.76 -28.03 -11.62
CA GLY A 266 5.68 -26.58 -11.38
C GLY A 266 6.95 -25.88 -11.88
N LEU A 267 6.86 -24.58 -12.18
CA LEU A 267 7.94 -23.81 -12.84
C LEU A 267 9.32 -24.09 -12.22
N ILE A 268 9.40 -24.18 -10.90
CA ILE A 268 10.61 -24.52 -10.14
C ILE A 268 11.17 -25.90 -10.54
N LYS A 269 10.33 -26.93 -10.56
CA LYS A 269 10.73 -28.30 -10.91
C LYS A 269 11.13 -28.42 -12.38
N ARG A 270 10.42 -27.75 -13.30
CA ARG A 270 10.83 -27.64 -14.71
C ARG A 270 12.16 -26.91 -14.88
N THR A 271 12.38 -25.83 -14.13
CA THR A 271 13.61 -25.04 -14.20
C THR A 271 14.80 -25.83 -13.65
N ILE A 272 14.64 -26.50 -12.50
CA ILE A 272 15.65 -27.38 -11.94
C ILE A 272 15.96 -28.53 -12.90
N LYS A 273 14.94 -29.17 -13.49
CA LYS A 273 15.14 -30.24 -14.47
C LYS A 273 15.94 -29.76 -15.69
N ARG A 274 15.66 -28.57 -16.20
CA ARG A 274 16.42 -27.93 -17.30
C ARG A 274 17.85 -27.53 -16.92
N ILE A 275 18.09 -27.20 -15.64
CA ILE A 275 19.45 -26.89 -15.14
C ILE A 275 20.27 -28.17 -14.96
N LEU A 276 19.60 -29.30 -14.66
CA LEU A 276 20.23 -30.59 -14.41
C LEU A 276 20.44 -31.46 -15.68
N GLU A 277 19.73 -31.15 -16.78
CA GLU A 277 19.93 -31.73 -18.12
C GLU A 277 21.04 -31.01 -18.88
#